data_AF-A0AAV1QE42-F1
#
_entry.id   AF-A0AAV1QE42-F1
#
_cell.length_a   1.000
_cell.length_b   1.000
_cell.length_c   1.000
_cell.angle_alpha   90.00
_cell.angle_beta   90.00
_cell.angle_gamma   90.00
#
_symmetry.space_group_name_H-M   'P 1'
#
loop_
_entity.id
_entity.type
_entity.pdbx_description
1 polymer ?
#
loop_
_entity_poly.entity_id
_entity_poly.type
_entity_poly.pdbx_seq_one_letter_code
_entity_poly.pdbx_strand_id
1 'polypeptide(L)'
;QGELVDVQYASVDDLRRARETLNLTNQIAVVKLGQAPLLYKLSLLSELGFGGALLYIDPCDAPPGRHIWHQAFRVTLNPGGNPANVGAGGSLTSLLVQPISAFLAKTLLSSSSTGQGASCTPLAMPPNAERKKITLTVGSQVSYKKIYNVVGYLKGKRNPDRYVLVGSRHDSDQGGGTSAIMNQLIAALTEQTKRGWVPDRTTVFCSWGGSALGNIGSYEWGKDNSVVLQSSAVAYVSLNSPVRGTETLRATASPTLLQLTSDIQR
;
A
#
# COMPACT_ATOMS: atom_id res chain seq x y z
N GLN A 1 3.72 -10.69 25.46
CA GLN A 1 3.22 -12.08 25.48
C GLN A 1 1.71 -12.01 25.59
N GLY A 2 0.98 -12.82 24.82
CA GLY A 2 -0.48 -12.81 24.81
C GLY A 2 -1.02 -14.09 24.17
N GLU A 3 -2.29 -14.39 24.41
CA GLU A 3 -3.03 -15.41 23.67
C GLU A 3 -3.34 -14.92 22.26
N LEU A 4 -3.38 -15.86 21.33
CA LEU A 4 -3.78 -15.59 19.96
C LEU A 4 -5.31 -15.47 19.86
N VAL A 5 -5.75 -14.38 19.24
CA VAL A 5 -7.16 -14.14 18.92
C VAL A 5 -7.29 -14.05 17.41
N ASP A 6 -8.03 -14.98 16.82
CA ASP A 6 -8.40 -14.90 15.40
C ASP A 6 -9.48 -13.84 15.22
N VAL A 7 -9.14 -12.76 14.52
CA VAL A 7 -10.06 -11.66 14.23
C VAL A 7 -10.43 -11.60 12.75
N GLN A 8 -10.16 -12.66 11.97
CA GLN A 8 -10.46 -12.71 10.54
C GLN A 8 -9.91 -11.47 9.80
N TYR A 9 -10.76 -10.69 9.13
CA TYR A 9 -10.37 -9.47 8.42
C TYR A 9 -10.34 -8.23 9.32
N ALA A 10 -10.55 -8.38 10.63
CA ALA A 10 -10.68 -7.29 11.61
C ALA A 10 -11.74 -6.26 11.18
N SER A 11 -12.85 -6.73 10.61
CA SER A 11 -14.02 -5.89 10.40
C SER A 11 -14.63 -5.47 11.74
N VAL A 12 -15.45 -4.42 11.74
CA VAL A 12 -16.15 -3.97 12.95
C VAL A 12 -16.97 -5.13 13.58
N ASP A 13 -17.55 -5.99 12.75
CA ASP A 13 -18.33 -7.14 13.20
C ASP A 13 -17.45 -8.26 13.77
N ASP A 14 -16.28 -8.54 13.16
CA ASP A 14 -15.31 -9.49 13.69
C ASP A 14 -14.84 -9.08 15.09
N LEU A 15 -14.49 -7.81 15.24
CA LEU A 15 -14.00 -7.25 16.49
C LEU A 15 -15.09 -7.20 17.56
N ARG A 16 -16.35 -6.93 17.17
CA ARG A 16 -17.49 -7.00 18.09
C ARG A 16 -17.67 -8.41 18.65
N ARG A 17 -17.69 -9.43 17.79
CA ARG A 17 -17.80 -10.84 18.19
C ARG A 17 -16.66 -11.28 19.11
N ALA A 18 -15.44 -10.87 18.80
CA ALA A 18 -14.27 -11.19 19.62
C ALA A 18 -14.40 -10.56 21.02
N ARG A 19 -14.88 -9.32 21.11
CA ARG A 19 -15.06 -8.60 22.38
C ARG A 19 -16.18 -9.15 23.25
N GLU A 20 -17.24 -9.69 22.64
CA GLU A 20 -18.36 -10.31 23.38
C GLU A 20 -17.95 -11.57 24.12
N THR A 21 -16.95 -12.28 23.59
CA THR A 21 -16.52 -13.56 24.13
C THR A 21 -15.25 -13.48 24.98
N LEU A 22 -14.44 -12.42 24.84
CA LEU A 22 -13.07 -12.37 25.34
C LEU A 22 -12.63 -11.00 25.84
N ASN A 23 -11.71 -11.01 26.80
CA ASN A 23 -10.88 -9.85 27.09
C ASN A 23 -9.73 -9.74 26.08
N LEU A 24 -9.76 -8.70 25.24
CA LEU A 24 -8.81 -8.46 24.16
C LEU A 24 -7.53 -7.73 24.60
N THR A 25 -7.51 -7.22 25.84
CA THR A 25 -6.39 -6.43 26.38
C THR A 25 -5.11 -7.25 26.42
N ASN A 26 -4.02 -6.70 25.87
CA ASN A 26 -2.69 -7.33 25.78
C ASN A 26 -2.66 -8.67 25.00
N GLN A 27 -3.72 -9.00 24.27
CA GLN A 27 -3.74 -10.18 23.40
C GLN A 27 -3.07 -9.90 22.06
N ILE A 28 -2.82 -10.95 21.28
CA ILE A 28 -2.20 -10.84 19.96
C ILE A 28 -3.22 -11.24 18.90
N ALA A 29 -3.58 -10.27 18.06
CA ALA A 29 -4.53 -10.49 16.97
C ALA A 29 -3.86 -11.23 15.80
N VAL A 30 -4.55 -12.18 15.19
CA VAL A 30 -4.18 -12.78 13.91
C VAL A 30 -5.15 -12.25 12.85
N VAL A 31 -4.62 -11.53 11.86
CA VAL A 31 -5.40 -10.68 10.95
C VAL A 31 -5.11 -10.99 9.49
N LYS A 32 -6.18 -11.23 8.71
CA LYS A 32 -6.16 -11.33 7.26
C LYS A 32 -6.05 -9.94 6.62
N LEU A 33 -5.16 -9.80 5.64
CA LEU A 33 -5.11 -8.63 4.77
C LEU A 33 -6.24 -8.63 3.74
N GLY A 34 -6.61 -7.44 3.27
CA GLY A 34 -7.72 -7.23 2.32
C GLY A 34 -8.97 -6.64 2.98
N GLN A 35 -10.04 -6.42 2.19
CA GLN A 35 -11.34 -5.85 2.58
C GLN A 35 -11.34 -4.40 3.11
N ALA A 36 -10.37 -3.99 3.94
CA ALA A 36 -10.25 -2.63 4.48
C ALA A 36 -8.78 -2.17 4.56
N PRO A 37 -8.51 -0.85 4.60
CA PRO A 37 -7.16 -0.31 4.73
C PRO A 37 -6.45 -0.82 6.00
N LEU A 38 -5.18 -1.21 5.87
CA LEU A 38 -4.41 -1.80 6.97
C LEU A 38 -4.34 -0.87 8.20
N LEU A 39 -3.99 0.41 8.01
CA LEU A 39 -3.84 1.34 9.13
C LEU A 39 -5.13 1.55 9.91
N TYR A 40 -6.29 1.50 9.22
CA TYR A 40 -7.60 1.53 9.87
C TYR A 40 -7.85 0.28 10.72
N LYS A 41 -7.52 -0.92 10.22
CA LYS A 41 -7.62 -2.14 11.03
C LYS A 41 -6.74 -2.05 12.29
N LEU A 42 -5.50 -1.59 12.12
CA LEU A 42 -4.55 -1.48 13.23
C LEU A 42 -4.97 -0.42 14.26
N SER A 43 -5.60 0.68 13.84
CA SER A 43 -6.15 1.67 14.78
C SER A 43 -7.25 1.07 15.64
N LEU A 44 -8.19 0.32 15.04
CA LEU A 44 -9.25 -0.37 15.79
C LEU A 44 -8.69 -1.41 16.78
N LEU A 45 -7.68 -2.19 16.38
CA LEU A 45 -7.02 -3.14 17.27
C LEU A 45 -6.32 -2.43 18.44
N SER A 46 -5.65 -1.31 18.17
CA SER A 46 -5.03 -0.50 19.20
C SER A 46 -6.05 0.09 20.18
N GLU A 47 -7.20 0.57 19.69
CA GLU A 47 -8.30 1.10 20.52
C GLU A 47 -8.91 0.03 21.42
N LEU A 48 -8.97 -1.22 20.96
CA LEU A 48 -9.45 -2.37 21.73
C LEU A 48 -8.41 -2.94 22.70
N GLY A 49 -7.20 -2.35 22.77
CA GLY A 49 -6.17 -2.70 23.72
C GLY A 49 -5.34 -3.93 23.35
N PHE A 50 -5.35 -4.37 22.08
CA PHE A 50 -4.45 -5.44 21.64
C PHE A 50 -2.98 -5.05 21.87
N GLY A 51 -2.14 -6.02 22.26
CA GLY A 51 -0.71 -5.83 22.46
C GLY A 51 0.14 -6.09 21.21
N GLY A 52 -0.42 -6.78 20.21
CA GLY A 52 0.22 -6.99 18.93
C GLY A 52 -0.70 -7.54 17.85
N ALA A 53 -0.24 -7.53 16.60
CA ALA A 53 -0.94 -8.07 15.45
C ALA A 53 0.00 -8.87 14.53
N LEU A 54 -0.41 -10.08 14.18
CA LEU A 54 0.19 -10.91 13.14
C LEU A 54 -0.62 -10.77 11.87
N LEU A 55 0.02 -10.30 10.80
CA LEU A 55 -0.64 -10.06 9.51
C LEU A 55 -0.32 -11.20 8.55
N TYR A 56 -1.31 -11.72 7.84
CA TYR A 56 -1.10 -12.69 6.77
C TYR A 56 -2.04 -12.43 5.60
N ILE A 57 -1.68 -12.97 4.43
CA ILE A 57 -2.57 -13.02 3.27
C ILE A 57 -3.20 -14.40 3.27
N ASP A 58 -4.53 -14.46 3.30
CA ASP A 58 -5.23 -15.74 3.19
C ASP A 58 -4.98 -16.33 1.78
N PRO A 59 -4.63 -17.61 1.65
CA PRO A 59 -4.48 -18.28 0.36
C PRO A 59 -5.66 -18.11 -0.59
N CYS A 60 -6.89 -17.99 -0.04
CA CYS A 60 -8.09 -17.77 -0.84
C CYS A 60 -8.20 -16.36 -1.42
N ASP A 61 -7.47 -15.39 -0.88
CA ASP A 61 -7.40 -14.01 -1.39
C ASP A 61 -6.24 -13.80 -2.38
N ALA A 62 -5.37 -14.82 -2.55
CA ALA A 62 -4.22 -14.72 -3.41
C ALA A 62 -4.60 -14.87 -4.89
N PRO A 63 -3.95 -14.12 -5.81
CA PRO A 63 -4.11 -14.35 -7.24
C PRO A 63 -3.76 -15.81 -7.62
N PRO A 64 -4.47 -16.42 -8.57
CA PRO A 64 -4.18 -17.77 -9.03
C PRO A 64 -2.72 -17.94 -9.45
N GLY A 65 -2.10 -19.06 -9.06
CA GLY A 65 -0.70 -19.37 -9.40
C GLY A 65 0.36 -18.64 -8.57
N ARG A 66 -0.01 -17.78 -7.62
CA ARG A 66 0.95 -17.12 -6.73
C ARG A 66 1.24 -17.96 -5.49
N HIS A 67 2.48 -18.45 -5.37
CA HIS A 67 2.93 -19.24 -4.22
C HIS A 67 3.22 -18.36 -2.98
N ILE A 68 2.18 -17.97 -2.24
CA ILE A 68 2.32 -17.15 -1.03
C ILE A 68 2.51 -17.95 0.28
N TRP A 69 2.38 -19.28 0.21
CA TRP A 69 2.22 -20.13 1.39
C TRP A 69 3.35 -19.99 2.43
N HIS A 70 4.59 -19.93 1.95
CA HIS A 70 5.79 -19.80 2.78
C HIS A 70 6.41 -18.40 2.74
N GLN A 71 5.78 -17.45 2.04
CA GLN A 71 6.33 -16.12 1.85
C GLN A 71 5.82 -15.16 2.93
N ALA A 72 6.73 -14.45 3.57
CA ALA A 72 6.39 -13.21 4.29
C ALA A 72 6.41 -12.04 3.32
N PHE A 73 5.80 -10.93 3.72
CA PHE A 73 5.74 -9.69 2.94
C PHE A 73 6.05 -8.49 3.84
N ARG A 74 6.26 -7.33 3.23
CA ARG A 74 6.48 -6.08 3.95
C ARG A 74 5.21 -5.24 3.91
N VAL A 75 4.96 -4.54 5.01
CA VAL A 75 3.91 -3.53 5.12
C VAL A 75 4.54 -2.23 5.59
N THR A 76 3.95 -1.11 5.20
CA THR A 76 4.26 0.18 5.80
C THR A 76 3.26 0.47 6.89
N LEU A 77 3.76 0.89 8.07
CA LEU A 77 2.95 1.43 9.16
C LEU A 77 2.90 2.96 9.13
N ASN A 78 3.58 3.58 8.16
CA ASN A 78 3.57 5.02 7.95
C ASN A 78 2.37 5.42 7.08
N PRO A 79 1.46 6.29 7.57
CA PRO A 79 0.32 6.79 6.80
C PRO A 79 0.72 7.72 5.65
N GLY A 80 1.89 8.34 5.70
CA GLY A 80 2.30 9.32 4.70
C GLY A 80 3.38 10.26 5.21
N GLY A 81 4.32 10.64 4.35
CA GLY A 81 5.30 11.69 4.66
C GLY A 81 6.41 11.27 5.59
N ASN A 82 7.24 12.23 6.01
CA ASN A 82 8.33 11.99 6.93
C ASN A 82 7.81 11.84 8.38
N PRO A 83 7.93 10.65 9.01
CA PRO A 83 7.44 10.42 10.37
C PRO A 83 8.14 11.28 11.44
N ALA A 84 9.27 11.91 11.13
CA ALA A 84 9.96 12.83 12.05
C ALA A 84 9.36 14.25 12.04
N ASN A 85 8.69 14.66 10.95
CA ASN A 85 8.21 16.03 10.74
C ASN A 85 6.69 16.12 10.98
N VAL A 86 6.22 15.65 12.15
CA VAL A 86 4.80 15.49 12.49
C VAL A 86 4.13 16.85 12.78
N GLY A 87 3.95 17.66 11.74
CA GLY A 87 3.18 18.91 11.79
C GLY A 87 1.70 18.73 11.47
N ALA A 88 1.28 17.60 10.89
CA ALA A 88 -0.12 17.28 10.65
C ALA A 88 -0.31 15.78 10.31
N GLY A 89 -0.75 14.97 11.28
CA GLY A 89 -1.66 13.86 10.97
C GLY A 89 -1.16 12.41 10.93
N GLY A 90 -0.09 12.01 11.63
CA GLY A 90 0.23 10.58 11.73
C GLY A 90 1.10 10.19 12.90
N SER A 91 0.49 9.66 13.97
CA SER A 91 1.23 8.92 15.01
C SER A 91 1.53 7.53 14.49
N LEU A 92 2.79 7.07 14.60
CA LEU A 92 3.11 5.66 14.38
C LEU A 92 2.33 4.81 15.38
N THR A 93 1.83 3.66 14.94
CA THR A 93 1.10 2.75 15.83
C THR A 93 2.00 2.28 16.97
N SER A 94 1.46 2.27 18.19
CA SER A 94 2.10 1.65 19.37
C SER A 94 1.98 0.12 19.36
N LEU A 95 1.18 -0.43 18.46
CA LEU A 95 0.95 -1.86 18.33
C LEU A 95 2.17 -2.55 17.71
N LEU A 96 2.60 -3.67 18.27
CA LEU A 96 3.62 -4.51 17.64
C LEU A 96 3.01 -5.24 16.45
N VAL A 97 3.51 -5.00 15.24
CA VAL A 97 2.96 -5.59 14.02
C VAL A 97 4.01 -6.42 13.30
N GLN A 98 3.67 -7.67 12.96
CA GLN A 98 4.56 -8.57 12.25
C GLN A 98 3.82 -9.32 11.13
N PRO A 99 4.19 -9.11 9.86
CA PRO A 99 3.77 -9.98 8.77
C PRO A 99 4.32 -11.40 8.93
N ILE A 100 3.48 -12.40 8.70
CA ILE A 100 3.81 -13.82 8.76
C ILE A 100 3.34 -14.52 7.48
N SER A 101 3.90 -15.71 7.22
CA SER A 101 3.46 -16.56 6.12
C SER A 101 2.10 -17.20 6.40
N ALA A 102 1.36 -17.56 5.35
CA ALA A 102 0.09 -18.26 5.49
C ALA A 102 0.27 -19.63 6.18
N PHE A 103 1.40 -20.31 5.96
CA PHE A 103 1.74 -21.54 6.65
C PHE A 103 1.86 -21.36 8.17
N LEU A 104 2.55 -20.30 8.61
CA LEU A 104 2.66 -19.99 10.03
C LEU A 104 1.28 -19.63 10.60
N ALA A 105 0.48 -18.83 9.89
CA ALA A 105 -0.89 -18.52 10.29
C ALA A 105 -1.75 -19.79 10.47
N LYS A 106 -1.72 -20.72 9.51
CA LYS A 106 -2.41 -22.02 9.62
C LYS A 106 -1.99 -22.77 10.89
N THR A 107 -0.70 -22.84 11.15
CA THR A 107 -0.13 -23.55 12.31
C THR A 107 -0.56 -22.89 13.62
N LEU A 108 -0.57 -21.56 13.67
CA LEU A 108 -0.98 -20.79 14.84
C LEU A 108 -2.49 -20.87 15.12
N LEU A 109 -3.31 -20.86 14.07
CA LEU A 109 -4.77 -20.97 14.14
C LEU A 109 -5.26 -22.42 14.35
N SER A 110 -4.37 -23.41 14.26
CA SER A 110 -4.73 -24.84 14.25
C SER A 110 -5.78 -25.17 13.17
N SER A 111 -5.73 -24.46 12.04
CA SER A 111 -6.69 -24.65 10.95
C SER A 111 -6.41 -25.94 10.19
N SER A 112 -7.44 -26.74 9.92
CA SER A 112 -7.37 -27.91 9.06
C SER A 112 -7.35 -27.54 7.57
N SER A 113 -7.81 -26.34 7.20
CA SER A 113 -7.87 -25.92 5.81
C SER A 113 -6.48 -25.72 5.20
N THR A 114 -6.32 -26.17 3.96
CA THR A 114 -5.10 -25.98 3.15
C THR A 114 -5.19 -24.76 2.24
N GLY A 115 -6.36 -24.13 2.12
CA GLY A 115 -6.57 -23.02 1.18
C GLY A 115 -6.24 -23.40 -0.28
N GLN A 116 -6.26 -24.69 -0.60
CA GLN A 116 -5.94 -25.26 -1.92
C GLN A 116 -7.00 -26.30 -2.29
N GLY A 117 -7.67 -26.10 -3.43
CA GLY A 117 -8.75 -26.96 -3.93
C GLY A 117 -9.79 -26.19 -4.76
N ALA A 118 -10.74 -26.90 -5.38
CA ALA A 118 -11.79 -26.31 -6.23
C ALA A 118 -12.78 -25.40 -5.48
N SER A 119 -12.91 -25.56 -4.16
CA SER A 119 -13.61 -24.65 -3.25
C SER A 119 -12.62 -24.21 -2.18
N CYS A 120 -12.10 -22.99 -2.29
CA CYS A 120 -11.12 -22.49 -1.32
C CYS A 120 -11.80 -22.12 -0.01
N THR A 121 -11.49 -22.84 1.06
CA THR A 121 -11.95 -22.51 2.41
C THR A 121 -10.90 -21.64 3.11
N PRO A 122 -11.24 -20.40 3.52
CA PRO A 122 -10.31 -19.51 4.22
C PRO A 122 -9.73 -20.14 5.49
N LEU A 123 -8.55 -19.69 5.91
CA LEU A 123 -7.96 -20.10 7.19
C LEU A 123 -8.79 -19.50 8.33
N ALA A 124 -9.20 -20.32 9.29
CA ALA A 124 -9.90 -19.85 10.48
C ALA A 124 -9.61 -20.76 11.66
N MET A 125 -9.60 -20.19 12.87
CA MET A 125 -9.50 -20.95 14.10
C MET A 125 -10.79 -21.75 14.32
N PRO A 126 -10.71 -23.09 14.52
CA PRO A 126 -11.88 -23.89 14.86
C PRO A 126 -12.53 -23.44 16.17
N PRO A 127 -13.87 -23.53 16.34
CA PRO A 127 -14.57 -23.04 17.53
C PRO A 127 -14.07 -23.62 18.86
N ASN A 128 -13.61 -24.87 18.86
CA ASN A 128 -13.13 -25.59 20.04
C ASN A 128 -11.60 -25.69 20.09
N ALA A 129 -10.88 -24.92 19.28
CA ALA A 129 -9.42 -24.96 19.28
C ALA A 129 -8.86 -24.25 20.52
N GLU A 130 -7.92 -24.90 21.20
CA GLU A 130 -7.15 -24.27 22.27
C GLU A 130 -6.29 -23.13 21.72
N ARG A 131 -6.32 -22.01 22.42
CA ARG A 131 -5.56 -20.83 22.02
C ARG A 131 -4.14 -20.91 22.52
N LYS A 132 -3.22 -20.68 21.60
CA LYS A 132 -1.80 -20.69 21.91
C LYS A 132 -1.42 -19.35 22.51
N LYS A 133 -0.67 -19.39 23.61
CA LYS A 133 -0.01 -18.23 24.18
C LYS A 133 1.35 -18.08 23.51
N ILE A 134 1.62 -16.91 22.94
CA ILE A 134 2.88 -16.64 22.24
C ILE A 134 3.57 -15.39 22.78
N THR A 135 4.88 -15.32 22.55
CA THR A 135 5.69 -14.13 22.79
C THR A 135 6.08 -13.54 21.45
N LEU A 136 5.58 -12.33 21.17
CA LEU A 136 5.97 -11.55 20.00
C LEU A 136 7.08 -10.58 20.40
N THR A 137 8.26 -10.73 19.77
CA THR A 137 9.40 -9.85 19.95
C THR A 137 9.76 -9.24 18.60
N VAL A 138 9.63 -7.92 18.48
CA VAL A 138 9.95 -7.18 17.24
C VAL A 138 11.14 -6.27 17.50
N GLY A 139 12.29 -6.58 16.89
CA GLY A 139 13.54 -5.84 17.05
C GLY A 139 13.78 -4.77 15.97
N SER A 140 12.71 -4.19 15.41
CA SER A 140 12.86 -3.19 14.34
C SER A 140 13.45 -1.88 14.90
N GLN A 141 14.40 -1.30 14.18
CA GLN A 141 15.04 -0.04 14.57
C GLN A 141 14.70 1.08 13.58
N VAL A 142 14.40 2.26 14.12
CA VAL A 142 14.23 3.48 13.33
C VAL A 142 15.61 3.99 12.94
N SER A 143 15.78 4.36 11.68
CA SER A 143 17.01 4.97 11.17
C SER A 143 16.70 6.09 10.20
N TYR A 144 17.50 7.15 10.25
CA TYR A 144 17.44 8.22 9.26
C TYR A 144 18.15 7.78 7.98
N LYS A 145 17.47 7.93 6.85
CA LYS A 145 18.02 7.63 5.53
C LYS A 145 17.70 8.76 4.57
N LYS A 146 18.65 9.08 3.71
CA LYS A 146 18.43 10.01 2.61
C LYS A 146 17.60 9.32 1.53
N ILE A 147 16.50 9.94 1.14
CA ILE A 147 15.70 9.56 -0.02
C ILE A 147 15.98 10.55 -1.15
N TYR A 148 15.90 10.08 -2.39
CA TYR A 148 16.11 10.90 -3.56
C TYR A 148 14.82 10.91 -4.38
N ASN A 149 14.46 12.07 -4.90
CA ASN A 149 13.45 12.22 -5.93
C ASN A 149 14.16 12.71 -7.20
N VAL A 150 13.74 12.24 -8.37
CA VAL A 150 14.21 12.76 -9.66
C VAL A 150 13.02 13.44 -10.34
N VAL A 151 13.16 14.73 -10.62
CA VAL A 151 12.09 15.54 -11.24
C VAL A 151 12.63 16.15 -12.52
N GLY A 152 11.98 15.83 -13.64
CA GLY A 152 12.32 16.33 -14.98
C GLY A 152 11.17 17.13 -15.59
N TYR A 153 11.49 18.10 -16.43
CA TYR A 153 10.50 19.00 -17.04
C TYR A 153 10.60 18.97 -18.56
N LEU A 154 9.45 18.81 -19.23
CA LEU A 154 9.28 19.10 -20.65
C LEU A 154 8.43 20.36 -20.76
N LYS A 155 9.07 21.50 -21.04
CA LYS A 155 8.43 22.81 -21.01
C LYS A 155 7.36 22.94 -22.11
N GLY A 156 6.19 23.43 -21.73
CA GLY A 156 5.09 23.69 -22.65
C GLY A 156 5.31 24.94 -23.52
N LYS A 157 4.70 24.96 -24.71
CA LYS A 157 4.82 26.10 -25.65
C LYS A 157 3.86 27.24 -25.36
N ARG A 158 2.59 26.95 -25.04
CA ARG A 158 1.53 27.96 -24.90
C ARG A 158 1.28 28.36 -23.46
N ASN A 159 1.22 27.38 -22.55
CA ASN A 159 0.91 27.56 -21.13
C ASN A 159 2.01 26.88 -20.28
N PRO A 160 3.25 27.41 -20.30
CA PRO A 160 4.40 26.79 -19.63
C PRO A 160 4.28 26.75 -18.10
N ASP A 161 3.42 27.58 -17.53
CA ASP A 161 3.10 27.72 -16.11
C ASP A 161 2.06 26.70 -15.61
N ARG A 162 1.47 25.90 -16.51
CA ARG A 162 0.48 24.87 -16.18
C ARG A 162 1.12 23.49 -16.26
N TYR A 163 0.94 22.68 -15.22
CA TYR A 163 1.66 21.42 -15.04
C TYR A 163 0.75 20.20 -15.18
N VAL A 164 1.11 19.29 -16.09
CA VAL A 164 0.63 17.90 -16.07
C VAL A 164 1.73 17.04 -15.47
N LEU A 165 1.50 16.54 -14.27
CA LEU A 165 2.47 15.72 -13.56
C LEU A 165 2.26 14.24 -13.91
N VAL A 166 3.34 13.52 -14.15
CA VAL A 166 3.36 12.07 -14.30
C VAL A 166 4.31 11.51 -13.26
N GLY A 167 3.82 10.67 -12.35
CA GLY A 167 4.60 10.19 -11.23
C GLY A 167 4.76 8.67 -11.18
N SER A 168 5.97 8.18 -10.94
CA SER A 168 6.27 6.76 -10.71
C SER A 168 7.16 6.59 -9.48
N ARG A 169 7.08 5.44 -8.80
CA ARG A 169 8.09 5.05 -7.81
C ARG A 169 9.31 4.42 -8.49
N HIS A 170 10.50 4.61 -7.92
CA HIS A 170 11.74 3.93 -8.36
C HIS A 170 12.38 3.06 -7.29
N ASP A 171 11.68 2.80 -6.19
CA ASP A 171 12.15 1.91 -5.14
C ASP A 171 12.22 0.44 -5.63
N SER A 172 13.26 -0.25 -5.18
CA SER A 172 13.67 -1.59 -5.63
C SER A 172 12.70 -2.71 -5.24
N ASP A 173 11.86 -2.49 -4.23
CA ASP A 173 11.27 -3.59 -3.45
C ASP A 173 10.09 -4.31 -4.14
N GLN A 174 9.61 -3.80 -5.27
CA GLN A 174 8.42 -4.34 -5.95
C GLN A 174 8.61 -4.49 -7.47
N GLY A 175 9.85 -4.72 -7.93
CA GLY A 175 10.18 -4.91 -9.34
C GLY A 175 10.11 -3.59 -10.13
N GLY A 176 11.19 -3.27 -10.87
CA GLY A 176 11.40 -1.97 -11.54
C GLY A 176 10.45 -1.63 -12.70
N GLY A 177 9.31 -2.32 -12.84
CA GLY A 177 8.38 -2.16 -13.97
C GLY A 177 7.77 -0.76 -14.07
N THR A 178 7.57 -0.07 -12.94
CA THR A 178 7.04 1.31 -12.91
C THR A 178 8.01 2.30 -13.54
N SER A 179 9.29 2.22 -13.15
CA SER A 179 10.36 3.05 -13.72
C SER A 179 10.59 2.76 -15.19
N ALA A 180 10.46 1.50 -15.62
CA ALA A 180 10.60 1.13 -17.03
C ALA A 180 9.56 1.84 -17.91
N ILE A 181 8.30 1.88 -17.48
CA ILE A 181 7.22 2.56 -18.22
C ILE A 181 7.44 4.07 -18.25
N MET A 182 7.85 4.67 -17.12
CA MET A 182 8.21 6.08 -17.07
C MET A 182 9.35 6.41 -18.07
N ASN A 183 10.40 5.59 -18.08
CA ASN A 183 11.53 5.78 -19.00
C ASN A 183 11.12 5.66 -20.47
N GLN A 184 10.26 4.69 -20.81
CA GLN A 184 9.75 4.55 -22.18
C GLN A 184 8.86 5.72 -22.59
N LEU A 185 8.01 6.23 -21.69
CA LEU A 185 7.21 7.42 -21.93
C LEU A 185 8.10 8.64 -22.21
N ILE A 186 9.13 8.85 -21.38
CA ILE A 186 10.10 9.94 -21.57
C ILE A 186 10.84 9.80 -22.90
N ALA A 187 11.29 8.58 -23.25
CA ALA A 187 11.98 8.32 -24.51
C ALA A 187 11.09 8.61 -25.72
N ALA A 188 9.83 8.16 -25.70
CA ALA A 188 8.87 8.42 -26.77
C ALA A 188 8.57 9.92 -26.94
N LEU A 189 8.36 10.64 -25.84
CA LEU A 189 8.12 12.09 -25.89
C LEU A 189 9.35 12.88 -26.32
N THR A 190 10.55 12.41 -25.95
CA THR A 190 11.83 12.99 -26.41
C THR A 190 11.97 12.87 -27.92
N GLU A 191 11.63 11.70 -28.49
CA GLU A 191 11.66 11.48 -29.95
C GLU A 191 10.65 12.39 -30.68
N GLN A 192 9.44 12.54 -30.16
CA GLN A 192 8.46 13.49 -30.70
C GLN A 192 8.97 14.94 -30.62
N THR A 193 9.66 15.29 -29.54
CA THR A 193 10.24 16.62 -29.35
C THR A 193 11.35 16.91 -30.35
N LYS A 194 12.21 15.93 -30.65
CA LYS A 194 13.22 16.04 -31.72
C LYS A 194 12.60 16.26 -33.11
N ARG A 195 11.35 15.80 -33.32
CA ARG A 195 10.57 16.01 -34.55
C ARG A 195 9.79 17.34 -34.56
N GLY A 196 9.99 18.19 -33.55
CA GLY A 196 9.40 19.53 -33.47
C GLY A 196 8.05 19.61 -32.73
N TRP A 197 7.52 18.49 -32.24
CA TRP A 197 6.34 18.52 -31.38
C TRP A 197 6.71 19.04 -29.97
N VAL A 198 5.89 19.91 -29.40
CA VAL A 198 6.06 20.39 -28.03
C VAL A 198 4.67 20.42 -27.40
N PRO A 199 4.49 19.97 -26.15
CA PRO A 199 3.20 20.02 -25.51
C PRO A 199 2.74 21.47 -25.27
N ASP A 200 1.43 21.71 -25.23
CA ASP A 200 0.90 23.04 -24.94
C ASP A 200 1.16 23.46 -23.48
N ARG A 201 1.16 22.50 -22.56
CA ARG A 201 1.44 22.66 -21.12
C ARG A 201 2.74 21.97 -20.75
N THR A 202 3.35 22.40 -19.64
CA THR A 202 4.58 21.74 -19.16
C THR A 202 4.25 20.37 -18.57
N THR A 203 4.95 19.34 -19.03
CA THR A 203 4.87 18.00 -18.45
C THR A 203 5.98 17.83 -17.42
N VAL A 204 5.64 17.43 -16.20
CA VAL A 204 6.59 17.20 -15.11
C VAL A 204 6.66 15.70 -14.84
N PHE A 205 7.82 15.10 -15.04
CA PHE A 205 8.07 13.69 -14.74
C PHE A 205 8.66 13.58 -13.34
N CYS A 206 8.02 12.80 -12.48
CA CYS A 206 8.42 12.64 -11.10
C CYS A 206 8.72 11.19 -10.78
N SER A 207 9.96 10.90 -10.41
CA SER A 207 10.40 9.61 -9.94
C SER A 207 10.61 9.67 -8.42
N TRP A 208 9.68 9.07 -7.68
CA TRP A 208 9.57 9.19 -6.22
C TRP A 208 10.34 8.12 -5.46
N GLY A 209 11.18 8.55 -4.53
CA GLY A 209 11.86 7.70 -3.56
C GLY A 209 11.00 7.45 -2.31
N GLY A 210 11.26 6.35 -1.60
CA GLY A 210 10.58 6.06 -0.32
C GLY A 210 9.08 5.75 -0.42
N SER A 211 8.61 5.27 -1.58
CA SER A 211 7.19 4.98 -1.81
C SER A 211 6.70 3.82 -0.93
N ALA A 212 7.46 2.73 -0.85
CA ALA A 212 7.19 1.60 0.04
C ALA A 212 7.21 1.94 1.53
N LEU A 213 7.76 3.10 1.92
CA LEU A 213 7.83 3.58 3.30
C LEU A 213 6.72 4.59 3.65
N GLY A 214 5.62 4.59 2.90
CA GLY A 214 4.52 5.55 3.07
C GLY A 214 4.66 6.79 2.21
N ASN A 215 5.08 6.64 0.94
CA ASN A 215 5.11 7.74 -0.03
C ASN A 215 5.90 8.97 0.43
N ILE A 216 7.00 8.78 1.18
CA ILE A 216 7.73 9.88 1.83
C ILE A 216 8.19 10.91 0.78
N GLY A 217 8.78 10.45 -0.33
CA GLY A 217 9.33 11.35 -1.35
C GLY A 217 8.29 12.23 -2.01
N SER A 218 7.16 11.68 -2.45
CA SER A 218 6.10 12.47 -3.10
C SER A 218 5.37 13.37 -2.10
N TYR A 219 5.20 12.91 -0.86
CA TYR A 219 4.53 13.68 0.18
C TYR A 219 5.32 14.92 0.59
N GLU A 220 6.61 14.76 0.93
CA GLU A 220 7.45 15.91 1.32
C GLU A 220 7.65 16.88 0.15
N TRP A 221 7.85 16.36 -1.07
CA TRP A 221 7.94 17.23 -2.25
C TRP A 221 6.64 17.99 -2.52
N GLY A 222 5.49 17.33 -2.37
CA GLY A 222 4.19 17.97 -2.54
C GLY A 222 3.91 19.05 -1.49
N LYS A 223 4.37 18.83 -0.24
CA LYS A 223 4.30 19.81 0.84
C LYS A 223 5.15 21.03 0.53
N ASP A 224 6.42 20.83 0.16
CA ASP A 224 7.37 21.91 -0.15
C ASP A 224 6.91 22.75 -1.35
N ASN A 225 6.20 22.15 -2.31
CA ASN A 225 5.73 22.79 -3.53
C ASN A 225 4.22 23.11 -3.51
N SER A 226 3.57 23.03 -2.35
CA SER A 226 2.10 23.10 -2.22
C SER A 226 1.48 24.34 -2.86
N VAL A 227 2.07 25.52 -2.65
CA VAL A 227 1.59 26.79 -3.23
C VAL A 227 1.61 26.78 -4.76
N VAL A 228 2.66 26.21 -5.35
CA VAL A 228 2.80 26.10 -6.81
C VAL A 228 1.85 25.04 -7.35
N LEU A 229 1.73 23.90 -6.68
CA LEU A 229 0.83 22.82 -7.10
C LEU A 229 -0.63 23.26 -7.05
N GLN A 230 -1.03 24.01 -6.03
CA GLN A 230 -2.40 24.53 -5.92
C GLN A 230 -2.77 25.51 -7.03
N SER A 231 -1.82 26.30 -7.52
CA SER A 231 -2.08 27.32 -8.55
C SER A 231 -1.87 26.83 -9.99
N SER A 232 -0.91 25.91 -10.20
CA SER A 232 -0.43 25.53 -11.53
C SER A 232 -0.70 24.07 -11.92
N ALA A 233 -0.93 23.15 -10.99
CA ALA A 233 -1.15 21.75 -11.34
C ALA A 233 -2.53 21.55 -11.98
N VAL A 234 -2.54 20.91 -13.15
CA VAL A 234 -3.76 20.61 -13.91
C VAL A 234 -4.22 19.18 -13.64
N ALA A 235 -3.29 18.23 -13.64
CA ALA A 235 -3.57 16.82 -13.38
C ALA A 235 -2.31 16.10 -12.88
N TYR A 236 -2.51 15.03 -12.12
CA TYR A 236 -1.46 14.08 -11.74
C TYR A 236 -1.83 12.68 -12.24
N VAL A 237 -0.98 12.10 -13.08
CA VAL A 237 -1.13 10.74 -13.61
C VAL A 237 -0.16 9.82 -12.88
N SER A 238 -0.70 8.82 -12.17
CA SER A 238 0.10 7.89 -11.36
C SER A 238 0.47 6.61 -12.14
N LEU A 239 1.76 6.30 -12.19
CA LEU A 239 2.35 5.08 -12.74
C LEU A 239 2.89 4.16 -11.64
N ASN A 240 2.28 4.17 -10.45
CA ASN A 240 2.79 3.45 -9.28
C ASN A 240 2.62 1.91 -9.36
N SER A 241 1.64 1.45 -10.12
CA SER A 241 1.39 0.03 -10.42
C SER A 241 0.51 -0.08 -11.66
N PRO A 242 1.06 0.26 -12.84
CA PRO A 242 0.30 0.38 -14.09
C PRO A 242 -0.08 -0.98 -14.68
N VAL A 243 0.64 -2.05 -14.32
CA VAL A 243 0.34 -3.43 -14.74
C VAL A 243 0.02 -4.25 -13.50
N ARG A 244 -1.24 -4.69 -13.39
CA ARG A 244 -1.74 -5.51 -12.28
C ARG A 244 -2.33 -6.86 -12.71
N GLY A 245 -2.49 -7.08 -14.01
CA GLY A 245 -3.08 -8.27 -14.61
C GLY A 245 -3.18 -8.11 -16.12
N THR A 246 -3.73 -9.11 -16.79
CA THR A 246 -3.78 -9.19 -18.26
C THR A 246 -5.18 -9.02 -18.85
N GLU A 247 -6.21 -8.91 -18.01
CA GLU A 247 -7.60 -8.96 -18.45
C GLU A 247 -8.11 -7.63 -19.03
N THR A 248 -8.22 -6.60 -18.18
CA THR A 248 -8.88 -5.34 -18.52
C THR A 248 -8.16 -4.14 -17.95
N LEU A 249 -8.23 -3.01 -18.66
CA LEU A 249 -7.73 -1.73 -18.17
C LEU A 249 -8.65 -1.22 -17.05
N ARG A 250 -8.14 -1.12 -15.83
CA ARG A 250 -8.85 -0.51 -14.70
C ARG A 250 -8.27 0.88 -14.42
N ALA A 251 -9.04 1.91 -14.75
CA ALA A 251 -8.70 3.30 -14.43
C ALA A 251 -9.45 3.76 -13.18
N THR A 252 -8.78 4.52 -12.32
CA THR A 252 -9.39 5.23 -11.20
C THR A 252 -8.98 6.69 -11.33
N ALA A 253 -9.96 7.59 -11.40
CA ALA A 253 -9.72 9.00 -11.62
C ALA A 253 -10.73 9.87 -10.86
N SER A 254 -10.40 11.14 -10.67
CA SER A 254 -11.36 12.13 -10.15
C SER A 254 -12.54 12.29 -11.12
N PRO A 255 -13.73 12.71 -10.65
CA PRO A 255 -14.90 12.93 -11.50
C PRO A 255 -14.61 13.76 -12.75
N THR A 256 -13.74 14.77 -12.63
CA THR A 256 -13.30 15.65 -13.72
C THR A 256 -12.54 14.96 -14.86
N LEU A 257 -11.99 13.77 -14.63
CA LEU A 257 -11.23 13.00 -15.62
C LEU A 257 -11.98 11.73 -16.08
N LEU A 258 -13.20 11.48 -15.59
CA LEU A 258 -13.95 10.26 -15.92
C LEU A 258 -14.25 10.14 -17.42
N GLN A 259 -14.65 11.24 -18.06
CA GLN A 259 -14.90 11.25 -19.51
C GLN A 259 -13.63 10.89 -20.28
N LEU A 260 -12.50 11.49 -19.94
CA LEU A 260 -11.21 11.18 -20.57
C LEU A 260 -10.85 9.69 -20.40
N THR A 261 -11.07 9.12 -19.21
CA THR A 261 -10.80 7.70 -19.00
C THR A 261 -11.73 6.79 -19.80
N SER A 262 -13.00 7.17 -19.96
CA SER A 262 -13.95 6.42 -20.78
C SER A 262 -13.61 6.50 -22.26
N ASP A 263 -13.14 7.65 -22.74
CA ASP A 263 -12.79 7.85 -24.16
C ASP A 263 -11.52 7.09 -24.53
N ILE A 264 -10.54 6.99 -23.62
CA ILE A 264 -9.31 6.21 -23.84
C ILE A 264 -9.56 4.69 -23.80
N GLN A 265 -10.64 4.24 -23.14
CA GLN A 265 -11.01 2.83 -23.06
C GLN A 265 -11.77 2.31 -24.29
N ARG A 266 -12.23 3.20 -25.18
CA ARG A 266 -12.88 2.82 -26.45
C ARG A 266 -11.84 2.51 -27.52
#